data_AF-A0A329YF38-F1
#
_entry.id   AF-A0A329YF38-F1
#
_cell.length_a   1.000
_cell.length_b   1.000
_cell.length_c   1.000
_cell.angle_alpha   90.00
_cell.angle_beta   90.00
_cell.angle_gamma   90.00
#
_symmetry.space_group_name_H-M   'P 1'
#
loop_
_entity.id
_entity.type
_entity.pdbx_description
1 polymer ?
#
loop_
_entity_poly.entity_id
_entity_poly.type
_entity_poly.pdbx_seq_one_letter_code
_entity_poly.pdbx_strand_id
1 'polypeptide(L)' 'MLNRTTIYRNNGDTAEVSFCDAREAVQNHPAEWSFEPFSPAQMAAAHAKQDERKGQGSGA' A
#
# COMPACT_ATOMS: atom_id res chain seq x y z
N MET A 1 -7.92 -15.60 19.70
CA MET A 1 -8.59 -14.89 18.59
C MET A 1 -7.51 -14.05 17.91
N LEU A 2 -7.19 -14.30 16.64
CA LEU A 2 -6.29 -13.40 15.91
C LEU A 2 -7.07 -12.13 15.60
N ASN A 3 -6.71 -11.02 16.24
CA ASN A 3 -7.26 -9.71 15.92
C ASN A 3 -6.77 -9.35 14.51
N ARG A 4 -7.63 -9.55 13.51
CA ARG A 4 -7.39 -9.11 12.14
C ARG A 4 -7.83 -7.67 11.99
N THR A 5 -7.11 -6.93 11.17
CA THR A 5 -7.38 -5.53 10.87
C THR A 5 -7.19 -5.30 9.39
N THR A 6 -7.97 -4.37 8.85
CA THR A 6 -7.88 -3.96 7.45
C THR A 6 -6.91 -2.80 7.36
N ILE A 7 -5.90 -2.94 6.53
CA ILE A 7 -5.00 -1.85 6.14
C ILE A 7 -5.25 -1.47 4.69
N TYR A 8 -5.04 -0.19 4.40
CA TYR A 8 -5.19 0.40 3.09
C TYR A 8 -3.81 0.55 2.47
N ARG A 9 -3.72 0.25 1.18
CA ARG A 9 -2.53 0.50 0.39
C ARG A 9 -2.69 1.79 -0.40
N ASN A 10 -1.59 2.45 -0.66
CA ASN A 10 -1.53 3.70 -1.42
C ASN A 10 -2.03 3.58 -2.86
N ASN A 11 -2.19 2.38 -3.42
CA ASN A 11 -2.75 2.16 -4.76
C ASN A 11 -4.29 2.00 -4.74
N GLY A 12 -4.92 2.04 -3.57
CA GLY A 12 -6.36 1.83 -3.38
C GLY A 12 -6.76 0.40 -3.05
N ASP A 13 -5.81 -0.55 -3.02
CA ASP A 13 -6.07 -1.91 -2.51
C ASP A 13 -6.24 -1.91 -1.00
N THR A 14 -6.95 -2.90 -0.49
CA THR A 14 -7.05 -3.18 0.95
C THR A 14 -6.59 -4.60 1.24
N ALA A 15 -5.97 -4.79 2.41
CA ALA A 15 -5.53 -6.09 2.87
C ALA A 15 -6.05 -6.34 4.30
N GLU A 16 -6.69 -7.49 4.51
CA GLU A 16 -7.04 -7.97 5.85
C GLU A 16 -5.90 -8.85 6.36
N VAL A 17 -5.18 -8.37 7.37
CA VAL A 17 -4.02 -9.07 7.95
C VAL A 17 -4.13 -9.09 9.47
N SER A 18 -3.26 -9.84 10.15
CA SER A 18 -3.23 -9.79 11.61
C SER A 18 -2.75 -8.42 12.09
N PHE A 19 -3.17 -7.98 13.29
CA PHE A 19 -2.76 -6.68 13.83
C PHE A 19 -1.24 -6.54 13.93
N CYS A 20 -0.51 -7.62 14.22
CA CYS A 20 0.94 -7.62 14.25
C CYS A 20 1.52 -7.31 12.86
N ASP A 21 1.05 -8.03 11.84
CA ASP A 21 1.51 -7.84 10.45
C ASP A 21 1.13 -6.46 9.92
N ALA A 22 -0.07 -5.96 10.26
CA ALA A 22 -0.51 -4.62 9.89
C ALA A 22 0.42 -3.56 10.47
N ARG A 23 0.78 -3.69 11.75
CA ARG A 23 1.69 -2.74 12.41
C ARG A 23 3.07 -2.78 11.78
N GLU A 24 3.57 -3.97 11.47
CA GLU A 24 4.85 -4.15 10.81
C GLU A 24 4.84 -3.56 9.38
N ALA A 25 3.79 -3.81 8.60
CA ALA A 25 3.66 -3.27 7.24
C ALA A 25 3.62 -1.74 7.24
N VAL A 26 2.85 -1.13 8.13
CA VAL A 26 2.77 0.34 8.26
C VAL A 26 4.08 0.92 8.79
N GLN A 27 4.79 0.23 9.68
CA GLN A 27 6.10 0.70 10.19
C GLN A 27 7.22 0.58 9.17
N ASN A 28 7.29 -0.54 8.45
CA ASN A 28 8.33 -0.77 7.43
C ASN A 28 8.07 0.06 6.16
N HIS A 29 6.79 0.30 5.83
CA HIS A 29 6.40 0.96 4.59
C HIS A 29 5.26 1.98 4.82
N PRO A 30 5.48 3.05 5.60
CA PRO A 30 4.44 4.03 5.95
C PRO A 30 3.92 4.84 4.75
N ALA A 31 4.67 4.87 3.65
CA ALA A 31 4.25 5.53 2.41
C ALA A 31 3.41 4.62 1.50
N GLU A 32 3.39 3.31 1.76
CA GLU A 32 2.61 2.33 1.01
C GLU A 32 1.40 1.83 1.79
N TRP A 33 1.51 1.67 3.10
CA TRP A 33 0.46 1.12 3.95
C TRP A 33 0.03 2.11 5.03
N SER A 34 -1.27 2.16 5.27
CA SER A 34 -1.88 2.97 6.33
C SER A 34 -3.07 2.23 6.95
N PHE A 35 -3.37 2.55 8.21
CA PHE A 35 -4.60 2.13 8.86
C PHE A 35 -5.82 2.94 8.39
N GLU A 36 -5.58 4.09 7.77
CA GLU A 36 -6.61 4.96 7.22
C GLU A 36 -6.59 4.91 5.69
N PRO A 37 -7.76 5.04 5.02
CA PRO A 37 -7.83 5.10 3.58
C PRO A 37 -7.04 6.30 3.05
N PHE A 38 -6.22 6.06 2.03
CA PHE A 38 -5.47 7.12 1.34
C PHE A 38 -6.42 8.06 0.63
N SER A 39 -6.05 9.34 0.56
CA SER A 39 -6.79 10.32 -0.23
C SER A 39 -6.65 10.02 -1.73
N PRO A 40 -7.66 10.36 -2.56
CA PRO A 40 -7.60 10.15 -4.02
C PRO A 40 -6.34 10.74 -4.68
N ALA A 41 -5.87 11.89 -4.20
CA ALA A 41 -4.64 12.52 -4.68
C ALA A 41 -3.38 11.70 -4.37
N GLN A 42 -3.33 11.05 -3.21
CA GLN A 42 -2.22 10.16 -2.83
C GLN A 42 -2.26 8.87 -3.65
N MET A 43 -3.46 8.34 -3.91
CA MET A 43 -3.63 7.19 -4.79
C MET A 43 -3.21 7.46 -6.23
N ALA A 44 -3.57 8.62 -6.78
CA ALA A 44 -3.15 9.04 -8.12
C ALA A 44 -1.61 9.15 -8.24
N ALA A 45 -0.94 9.67 -7.21
CA ALA A 45 0.53 9.75 -7.18
C ALA A 45 1.20 8.37 -7.11
N ALA A 46 0.61 7.40 -6.41
CA ALA A 46 1.11 6.04 -6.36
C ALA A 46 0.92 5.29 -7.69
N HIS A 47 -0.24 5.46 -8.34
CA HIS A 47 -0.51 4.91 -9.67
C HIS A 47 0.48 5.44 -10.72
N ALA A 48 0.75 6.75 -10.73
CA ALA A 48 1.73 7.36 -11.64
C ALA A 48 3.13 6.72 -11.51
N LYS A 49 3.58 6.44 -10.27
CA LYS A 49 4.87 5.78 -10.01
C LYS A 49 4.88 4.28 -10.37
N GLN A 50 3.72 3.62 -10.38
CA GLN A 50 3.63 2.21 -10.81
C GLN A 50 3.72 2.08 -12.33
N ASP A 51 3.14 3.01 -13.09
CA ASP A 51 3.29 3.07 -14.54
C ASP A 51 4.73 3.33 -14.96
N GLU A 52 5.43 4.25 -14.29
CA GLU A 52 6.86 4.53 -14.57
C GLU A 52 7.75 3.29 -14.35
N ARG A 53 7.50 2.49 -13.30
CA ARG A 53 8.25 1.24 -13.07
C ARG A 53 7.92 0.12 -14.06
N LYS A 54 6.72 0.09 -14.65
CA LYS A 54 6.39 -0.85 -15.73
C LYS A 54 7.03 -0.46 -17.06
N GLY A 55 7.26 0.83 -17.30
CA GLY A 55 7.96 1.33 -18.50
C GLY A 55 9.46 1.07 -18.53
N GLN A 56 10.10 0.80 -17.38
CA GLN A 56 11.56 0.66 -17.27
C GLN A 56 12.07 -0.79 -17.26
N GLY A 57 11.17 -1.77 -17.40
CA GLY A 57 11.47 -3.21 -17.34
C GLY A 57 11.18 -3.97 -18.64
N SER A 58 11.51 -3.40 -19.81
CA SER A 58 11.49 -4.12 -21.09
C SER A 58 12.52 -3.49 -22.02
N GLY A 59 13.78 -3.84 -21.80
CA GLY A 59 14.91 -3.38 -22.60
C GLY A 59 16.15 -4.20 -22.25
N ALA A 60 16.10 -5.50 -22.56
CA ALA A 60 17.26 -6.38 -22.61
C ALA A 60 17.09 -7.31 -23.81
#